data_AF-A0A947SLT6-F1
#
_entry.id   AF-A0A947SLT6-F1
#
_cell.length_a   1.000
_cell.length_b   1.000
_cell.length_c   1.000
_cell.angle_alpha   90.00
_cell.angle_beta   90.00
_cell.angle_gamma   90.00
#
_symmetry.space_group_name_H-M   'P 1'
#
loop_
_entity.id
_entity.type
_entity.pdbx_description
1 polymer ?
#
loop_
_entity_poly.entity_id
_entity_poly.type
_entity_poly.pdbx_seq_one_letter_code
_entity_poly.pdbx_strand_id
1 'polypeptide(L)'
;MNLMEDIKSTPLLKESQIKERVEEMAGIISSDYPNGLIVIGVLKGAFIFMSDLVRALQVPVHCDFVKVASYKGKESSGKVSLELAPNLSGLKKRILLVEDIVDTGLTLSWLKDYFSQNAAVEVKVCCLLDKPSRRKVDISPDYTGF
;
A
#
# COMPACT_ATOMS: atom_id res chain seq x y z
N MET A 1 -21.70 1.27 17.90
CA MET A 1 -21.13 0.05 17.31
C MET A 1 -20.22 -0.56 18.35
N ASN A 2 -20.54 -1.75 18.86
CA ASN A 2 -19.78 -2.40 19.92
C ASN A 2 -18.63 -3.17 19.28
N LEU A 3 -17.42 -2.60 19.28
CA LEU A 3 -16.27 -3.09 18.51
C LEU A 3 -15.80 -4.51 18.90
N MET A 4 -16.24 -5.04 20.04
CA MET A 4 -15.85 -6.36 20.54
C MET A 4 -16.73 -7.51 20.05
N GLU A 5 -17.95 -7.25 19.57
CA GLU A 5 -18.89 -8.33 19.18
C GLU A 5 -18.57 -8.99 17.83
N ASP A 6 -17.76 -8.34 16.99
CA ASP A 6 -17.45 -8.81 15.62
C ASP A 6 -16.09 -9.54 15.48
N ILE A 7 -15.35 -9.76 16.57
CA ILE A 7 -14.05 -10.43 16.51
C ILE A 7 -14.25 -11.95 16.44
N LYS A 8 -13.86 -12.57 15.32
CA LYS A 8 -13.82 -14.04 15.21
C LYS A 8 -12.98 -14.62 16.34
N SER A 9 -13.48 -15.66 17.00
CA SER A 9 -12.78 -16.36 18.08
C SER A 9 -11.44 -16.97 17.65
N THR A 10 -11.26 -17.21 16.35
CA THR A 10 -10.01 -17.70 15.77
C THR A 10 -9.43 -16.67 14.80
N PRO A 11 -8.18 -16.19 15.03
CA PRO A 11 -7.53 -15.25 14.12
C PRO A 11 -7.22 -15.91 12.78
N LEU A 12 -7.44 -15.20 11.67
CA LEU A 12 -7.05 -15.66 10.33
C LEU A 12 -5.52 -15.65 10.16
N LEU A 13 -4.86 -14.65 10.75
CA LEU A 13 -3.41 -14.49 10.78
C LEU A 13 -3.00 -14.17 12.22
N LYS A 14 -2.01 -14.88 12.72
CA LYS A 14 -1.37 -14.56 14.01
C LYS A 14 -0.45 -13.35 13.84
N GLU A 15 -0.27 -12.60 14.92
CA GLU A 15 0.68 -11.48 14.96
C GLU A 15 2.08 -11.90 14.50
N SER A 16 2.56 -13.07 14.94
CA SER A 16 3.88 -13.59 14.56
C SER A 16 4.00 -13.85 13.06
N GLN A 17 2.92 -14.32 12.41
CA GLN A 17 2.91 -14.58 10.97
C GLN A 17 2.99 -13.26 10.19
N ILE A 18 2.27 -12.24 10.66
CA ILE A 18 2.34 -10.90 10.06
C ILE A 18 3.75 -10.35 10.20
N LYS A 19 4.32 -10.39 11.41
CA LYS A 19 5.67 -9.89 11.70
C LYS A 19 6.73 -10.56 10.81
N GLU A 20 6.76 -11.89 10.77
CA GLU A 20 7.70 -12.66 9.94
C GLU A 20 7.56 -12.28 8.47
N ARG A 21 6.31 -12.20 7.98
CA ARG A 21 6.07 -11.82 6.58
C ARG A 21 6.51 -10.40 6.25
N VAL A 22 6.33 -9.46 7.18
CA VAL A 22 6.81 -8.08 7.02
C VAL A 22 8.35 -8.05 6.96
N GLU A 23 9.04 -8.80 7.82
CA GLU A 23 10.50 -8.88 7.83
C GLU A 23 11.05 -9.47 6.51
N GLU A 24 10.43 -10.53 6.00
CA GLU A 24 10.77 -11.11 4.68
C GLU A 24 10.61 -10.09 3.55
N MET A 25 9.46 -9.43 3.47
CA MET A 25 9.19 -8.43 2.44
C MET A 25 10.17 -7.25 2.53
N ALA A 26 10.47 -6.78 3.75
CA ALA A 26 11.43 -5.70 3.97
C ALA A 26 12.84 -6.07 3.49
N GLY A 27 13.27 -7.32 3.66
CA GLY A 27 14.55 -7.80 3.15
C GLY A 27 14.65 -7.75 1.62
N ILE A 28 13.58 -8.18 0.93
CA ILE A 28 13.50 -8.14 -0.53
C ILE A 28 13.50 -6.68 -1.02
N ILE A 29 12.63 -5.83 -0.45
CA ILE A 29 12.52 -4.42 -0.82
C ILE A 29 13.84 -3.68 -0.57
N SER A 30 14.50 -3.93 0.56
CA SER A 30 15.80 -3.31 0.86
C SER A 30 16.86 -3.68 -0.18
N SER A 31 16.82 -4.91 -0.68
CA SER A 31 17.74 -5.39 -1.72
C SER A 31 17.45 -4.75 -3.09
N ASP A 32 16.19 -4.53 -3.43
CA ASP A 32 15.77 -3.88 -4.68
C ASP A 32 16.08 -2.38 -4.70
N TYR A 33 16.14 -1.74 -3.52
CA TYR A 33 16.31 -0.29 -3.37
C TYR A 33 17.51 0.10 -2.48
N PRO A 34 18.75 -0.27 -2.84
CA PRO A 34 19.93 -0.05 -1.98
C PRO A 34 20.23 1.44 -1.70
N ASN A 35 19.77 2.35 -2.57
CA ASN A 35 19.95 3.80 -2.41
C ASN A 35 18.73 4.50 -1.79
N GLY A 36 17.78 3.72 -1.24
CA GLY A 36 16.57 4.24 -0.64
C GLY A 36 15.42 4.52 -1.61
N LEU A 37 14.27 4.82 -1.03
CA LEU A 37 12.98 4.96 -1.71
C LEU A 37 12.01 5.86 -0.93
N ILE A 38 10.94 6.27 -1.61
CA ILE A 38 9.80 6.96 -0.97
C ILE A 38 8.72 5.93 -0.71
N VAL A 39 8.28 5.81 0.54
CA VAL A 39 7.19 4.93 0.95
C VAL A 39 5.95 5.78 1.18
N ILE A 40 4.89 5.50 0.43
CA ILE A 40 3.62 6.25 0.50
C ILE A 40 2.53 5.31 0.98
N GLY A 41 2.05 5.53 2.21
CA GLY A 41 0.95 4.78 2.78
C GLY A 41 -0.41 5.28 2.28
N VAL A 42 -1.25 4.36 1.81
CA VAL A 42 -2.63 4.68 1.44
C VAL A 42 -3.51 4.69 2.68
N LEU A 43 -3.97 5.88 3.08
CA LEU A 43 -4.78 6.04 4.27
C LEU A 43 -6.21 5.52 4.07
N LYS A 44 -6.83 4.93 5.10
CA LYS A 44 -6.30 4.80 6.47
C LYS A 44 -5.68 3.43 6.77
N GLY A 45 -6.13 2.37 6.10
CA GLY A 45 -5.91 1.00 6.53
C GLY A 45 -4.44 0.57 6.54
N ALA A 46 -3.63 1.11 5.62
CA ALA A 46 -2.24 0.70 5.48
C ALA A 46 -1.33 1.15 6.63
N PHE A 47 -1.75 2.06 7.53
CA PHE A 47 -0.82 2.76 8.43
C PHE A 47 -0.06 1.84 9.40
N ILE A 48 -0.70 0.79 9.94
CA ILE A 48 -0.02 -0.18 10.82
C ILE A 48 1.00 -0.99 10.01
N PHE A 49 0.55 -1.57 8.90
CA PHE A 49 1.42 -2.35 8.02
C PHE A 49 2.61 -1.54 7.51
N MET A 50 2.38 -0.30 7.08
CA MET A 50 3.43 0.62 6.67
C MET A 50 4.41 0.89 7.82
N SER A 51 3.92 1.15 9.04
CA SER A 51 4.77 1.38 10.22
C SER A 51 5.67 0.18 10.54
N ASP A 52 5.14 -1.04 10.43
CA ASP A 52 5.92 -2.26 10.63
C ASP A 52 6.96 -2.44 9.52
N LEU A 53 6.54 -2.25 8.26
CA LEU A 53 7.41 -2.37 7.10
C LEU A 53 8.57 -1.39 7.13
N VAL A 54 8.32 -0.10 7.35
CA VAL A 54 9.38 0.93 7.32
C VAL A 54 10.38 0.79 8.47
N ARG A 55 9.97 0.23 9.62
CA ARG A 55 10.89 -0.11 10.72
C ARG A 55 11.79 -1.30 10.41
N ALA A 56 11.34 -2.20 9.53
CA ALA A 56 12.11 -3.38 9.12
C ALA A 56 13.05 -3.10 7.93
N LEU A 57 12.77 -2.09 7.10
CA LEU A 57 13.61 -1.69 5.98
C LEU A 57 15.02 -1.27 6.45
N GLN A 58 16.05 -1.71 5.71
CA GLN A 58 17.47 -1.46 6.01
C GLN A 58 18.11 -0.43 5.07
N VAL A 59 17.29 0.42 4.46
CA VAL A 59 17.69 1.43 3.48
C VAL A 59 17.09 2.80 3.86
N PRO A 60 17.64 3.92 3.36
CA PRO A 60 17.05 5.23 3.59
C PRO A 60 15.60 5.30 3.09
N VAL A 61 14.68 5.72 3.95
CA VAL A 61 13.26 5.85 3.63
C VAL A 61 12.77 7.28 3.85
N HIS A 62 11.99 7.79 2.90
CA HIS A 62 11.15 8.96 3.10
C HIS A 62 9.68 8.50 3.15
N CYS A 63 8.98 8.82 4.23
CA CYS A 63 7.60 8.39 4.44
C CYS A 63 6.65 9.55 4.20
N ASP A 64 5.58 9.30 3.44
CA ASP A 64 4.46 10.21 3.30
C ASP A 64 3.15 9.41 3.16
N PHE A 65 2.02 10.10 3.06
CA PHE A 65 0.70 9.50 2.97
C PHE A 65 -0.10 10.07 1.81
N VAL A 66 -0.98 9.22 1.27
CA VAL A 66 -2.01 9.63 0.31
C VAL A 66 -3.37 9.22 0.85
N LYS A 67 -4.39 10.05 0.62
CA LYS A 67 -5.77 9.70 0.94
C LYS A 67 -6.66 9.95 -0.26
N VAL A 68 -7.39 8.92 -0.64
CA VAL A 68 -8.34 8.96 -1.74
C VAL A 68 -9.77 8.87 -1.24
N ALA A 69 -10.67 9.61 -1.87
CA ALA A 69 -12.11 9.44 -1.72
C ALA A 69 -12.68 8.68 -2.92
N SER A 70 -13.45 7.63 -2.65
CA SER A 70 -14.34 7.04 -3.64
C SER A 70 -15.60 7.90 -3.79
N TYR A 71 -15.95 8.34 -5.00
CA TYR A 71 -17.23 9.03 -5.21
C TYR A 71 -18.40 8.06 -4.93
N LYS A 72 -19.28 8.45 -3.99
CA LYS A 72 -20.34 7.62 -3.40
C LYS A 72 -21.26 6.96 -4.44
N GLY A 73 -21.30 5.63 -4.37
CA GLY A 73 -22.26 4.70 -4.98
C GLY A 73 -21.83 3.29 -4.53
N LYS A 74 -22.76 2.36 -4.32
CA LYS A 74 -22.45 0.99 -3.82
C LYS A 74 -21.52 0.17 -4.75
N GLU A 75 -21.08 0.76 -5.86
CA GLU A 75 -20.04 0.28 -6.75
C GLU A 75 -19.07 1.42 -7.03
N SER A 76 -17.77 1.13 -7.08
CA SER A 76 -16.73 2.09 -7.45
C SER A 76 -17.01 2.62 -8.86
N SER A 77 -17.45 3.87 -8.97
CA SER A 77 -17.69 4.55 -10.25
C SER A 77 -16.42 4.83 -11.06
N GLY A 78 -15.27 4.30 -10.65
CA GLY A 78 -13.94 4.56 -11.25
C GLY A 78 -13.42 5.98 -11.02
N LYS A 79 -14.25 6.91 -10.58
CA LYS A 79 -13.83 8.26 -10.20
C LYS A 79 -13.29 8.24 -8.78
N VAL A 80 -12.02 8.57 -8.65
CA VAL A 80 -11.28 8.72 -7.40
C VAL A 80 -10.79 10.17 -7.32
N SER A 81 -10.90 10.81 -6.16
CA SER A 81 -10.27 12.12 -5.90
C SER A 81 -9.28 12.04 -4.75
N LEU A 82 -8.30 12.94 -4.76
CA LEU A 82 -7.35 13.10 -3.65
C LEU A 82 -7.95 14.00 -2.58
N GLU A 83 -7.99 13.49 -1.36
CA GLU A 83 -8.24 14.29 -0.16
C GLU A 83 -6.94 14.74 0.51
N LEU A 84 -5.87 13.94 0.38
CA LEU A 84 -4.52 14.26 0.84
C LEU A 84 -3.53 13.79 -0.22
N ALA A 85 -2.67 14.69 -0.66
CA ALA A 85 -1.58 14.39 -1.59
C ALA A 85 -0.23 14.55 -0.88
N PRO A 86 0.73 13.64 -1.13
CA PRO A 86 2.06 13.72 -0.56
C PRO A 86 2.85 14.89 -1.18
N ASN A 87 3.75 15.50 -0.42
CA ASN A 87 4.63 16.56 -0.94
C ASN A 87 5.91 15.94 -1.47
N LEU A 88 5.94 15.76 -2.79
CA LEU A 88 7.05 15.09 -3.46
C LEU A 88 8.01 16.07 -4.16
N SER A 89 8.06 17.35 -3.81
CA SER A 89 8.96 18.30 -4.49
C SER A 89 10.45 17.94 -4.37
N GLY A 90 11.23 18.07 -5.46
CA GLY A 90 12.70 17.96 -5.45
C GLY A 90 13.31 16.55 -5.46
N LEU A 91 12.52 15.48 -5.57
CA LEU A 91 13.02 14.10 -5.51
C LEU A 91 12.98 13.41 -6.89
N LYS A 92 14.03 12.65 -7.27
CA LYS A 92 13.94 11.59 -8.30
C LYS A 92 13.39 10.35 -7.61
N LYS A 93 12.18 9.91 -7.96
CA LYS A 93 11.35 9.09 -7.06
C LYS A 93 11.20 7.68 -7.56
N ARG A 94 11.71 6.74 -6.77
CA ARG A 94 11.22 5.37 -6.75
C ARG A 94 10.22 5.31 -5.61
N ILE A 95 8.94 5.15 -5.97
CA ILE A 95 7.82 5.16 -5.03
C ILE A 95 7.40 3.73 -4.78
N LEU A 96 7.25 3.39 -3.50
CA LEU A 96 6.56 2.20 -3.05
C LEU A 96 5.23 2.61 -2.41
N LEU A 97 4.13 2.33 -3.09
CA LEU A 97 2.79 2.46 -2.53
C LEU A 97 2.55 1.31 -1.56
N VAL A 98 2.10 1.63 -0.35
CA VAL A 98 1.78 0.64 0.68
C VAL A 98 0.28 0.63 0.92
N GLU A 99 -0.36 -0.50 0.62
CA GLU A 99 -1.78 -0.77 0.78
C GLU A 99 -2.02 -1.84 1.86
N ASP A 100 -3.14 -1.77 2.56
CA ASP A 100 -3.57 -2.86 3.43
C ASP A 100 -4.12 -4.04 2.61
N ILE A 101 -4.94 -3.76 1.60
CA ILE A 101 -5.57 -4.78 0.77
C ILE A 101 -5.75 -4.33 -0.68
N VAL A 102 -5.39 -5.20 -1.63
CA VAL A 102 -5.74 -5.01 -3.04
C VAL A 102 -6.86 -5.99 -3.42
N ASP A 103 -8.00 -5.42 -3.79
CA ASP A 103 -9.23 -6.15 -4.08
C ASP A 103 -9.58 -6.07 -5.57
N THR A 104 -10.37 -5.08 -5.97
CA THR A 104 -10.71 -4.87 -7.39
C THR A 104 -9.55 -4.32 -8.22
N GLY A 105 -8.56 -3.70 -7.58
CA GLY A 105 -7.42 -3.05 -8.22
C GLY A 105 -7.69 -1.64 -8.75
N LEU A 106 -8.92 -1.14 -8.68
CA LEU A 106 -9.30 0.16 -9.27
C LEU A 106 -8.61 1.36 -8.61
N THR A 107 -8.60 1.41 -7.28
CA THR A 107 -7.87 2.45 -6.53
C THR A 107 -6.39 2.41 -6.83
N LEU A 108 -5.82 1.20 -6.87
CA LEU A 108 -4.41 1.00 -7.13
C LEU A 108 -4.01 1.46 -8.53
N SER A 109 -4.79 1.09 -9.55
CA SER A 109 -4.59 1.52 -10.93
C SER A 109 -4.59 3.05 -11.02
N TRP A 110 -5.57 3.69 -10.40
CA TRP A 110 -5.68 5.14 -10.39
C TRP A 110 -4.48 5.81 -9.71
N LEU A 111 -4.03 5.30 -8.56
CA LEU A 111 -2.85 5.83 -7.85
C LEU A 111 -1.56 5.63 -8.65
N LYS A 112 -1.38 4.46 -9.28
CA LYS A 112 -0.21 4.18 -10.12
C LYS A 112 -0.14 5.15 -11.30
N ASP A 113 -1.28 5.41 -11.95
CA ASP A 113 -1.37 6.40 -13.03
C ASP A 113 -1.09 7.82 -12.52
N TYR A 114 -1.68 8.21 -11.39
CA TYR A 114 -1.45 9.52 -10.77
C TYR A 114 0.04 9.76 -10.48
N PHE A 115 0.73 8.83 -9.83
CA PHE A 115 2.14 8.99 -9.50
C PHE A 115 3.06 8.91 -10.72
N SER A 116 2.73 8.07 -11.71
CA SER A 116 3.48 7.99 -12.97
C SER A 116 3.43 9.31 -13.74
N GLN A 117 2.27 9.98 -13.76
CA GLN A 117 2.10 11.29 -14.40
C GLN A 117 2.79 12.43 -13.63
N ASN A 118 2.97 12.29 -12.31
CA ASN A 118 3.63 13.28 -11.45
C ASN A 118 5.15 13.04 -11.31
N ALA A 119 5.77 12.56 -12.39
CA ALA A 119 7.21 12.39 -12.57
C ALA A 119 7.89 11.38 -11.62
N ALA A 120 7.17 10.35 -11.16
CA ALA A 120 7.83 9.18 -10.57
C ALA A 120 8.66 8.44 -11.63
N VAL A 121 9.89 8.07 -11.27
CA VAL A 121 10.77 7.25 -12.14
C VAL A 121 10.31 5.80 -12.13
N GLU A 122 9.70 5.38 -11.01
CA GLU A 122 9.17 4.04 -10.80
C GLU A 122 8.07 4.11 -9.73
N VAL A 123 7.00 3.35 -9.94
CA VAL A 123 5.92 3.17 -8.97
C VAL A 123 5.67 1.68 -8.81
N LYS A 124 6.12 1.13 -7.69
CA LYS A 124 5.80 -0.23 -7.24
C LYS A 124 4.78 -0.22 -6.12
N VAL A 125 4.20 -1.37 -5.87
CA VAL A 125 3.12 -1.57 -4.91
C VAL A 125 3.50 -2.71 -3.96
N CYS A 126 3.38 -2.45 -2.67
CA CYS A 126 3.42 -3.46 -1.62
C CYS A 126 2.05 -3.50 -0.94
N CYS A 127 1.43 -4.68 -0.83
CA CYS A 127 0.20 -4.84 -0.08
C CYS A 127 0.31 -5.97 0.94
N LEU A 128 -0.36 -5.81 2.07
CA LEU A 128 -0.40 -6.87 3.08
C LEU A 128 -1.29 -8.02 2.61
N LEU A 129 -2.48 -7.72 2.08
CA LEU A 129 -3.45 -8.72 1.63
C LEU A 129 -3.75 -8.54 0.14
N ASP A 130 -3.81 -9.63 -0.61
CA ASP A 130 -4.23 -9.62 -2.01
C ASP A 130 -5.44 -10.55 -2.25
N LYS A 131 -6.41 -10.07 -3.04
CA LYS A 131 -7.55 -10.86 -3.52
C LYS A 131 -7.61 -10.87 -5.05
N PRO A 132 -6.73 -11.63 -5.73
CA PRO A 132 -6.71 -11.70 -7.19
C PRO A 132 -8.06 -12.12 -7.80
N SER A 133 -8.81 -12.98 -7.11
CA SER A 133 -10.13 -13.45 -7.56
C SER A 133 -11.20 -12.35 -7.69
N ARG A 134 -10.96 -11.15 -7.14
CA ARG A 134 -11.89 -10.01 -7.20
C ARG A 134 -11.44 -8.91 -8.15
N ARG A 135 -10.34 -9.11 -8.88
CA ARG A 135 -9.77 -8.12 -9.81
C ARG A 135 -10.74 -7.74 -10.92
N LYS A 136 -10.77 -6.44 -11.22
CA LYS A 136 -11.53 -5.84 -12.33
C LYS A 136 -10.63 -5.14 -13.36
N VAL A 137 -9.34 -5.01 -13.07
CA VAL A 137 -8.32 -4.41 -13.91
C VAL A 137 -7.06 -5.25 -13.86
N ASP A 138 -6.27 -5.19 -14.94
CA ASP A 138 -5.00 -5.90 -15.06
C ASP A 138 -3.90 -5.18 -14.26
N ILE A 139 -3.89 -5.43 -12.96
CA ILE A 139 -2.89 -4.88 -12.04
C ILE A 139 -2.60 -5.86 -10.91
N SER A 140 -1.32 -6.03 -10.62
CA SER A 140 -0.82 -6.87 -9.54
C SER A 140 0.13 -6.08 -8.65
N PRO A 141 0.12 -6.29 -7.33
CA PRO A 141 1.15 -5.80 -6.43
C PRO A 141 2.51 -6.40 -6.80
N ASP A 142 3.57 -5.63 -6.62
CA ASP A 142 4.94 -6.10 -6.81
C ASP A 142 5.43 -6.90 -5.60
N TYR A 143 4.92 -6.58 -4.41
CA TYR A 143 5.19 -7.28 -3.15
C TYR A 143 3.87 -7.59 -2.44
N THR A 144 3.60 -8.87 -2.17
CA THR A 144 2.36 -9.32 -1.53
C THR A 144 2.66 -10.04 -0.23
N GLY A 145 1.99 -9.65 0.85
CA GLY A 145 2.03 -10.34 2.13
C GLY A 145 1.32 -11.69 2.07
N PHE A 146 0.00 -11.67 1.88
CA PHE A 146 -0.89 -12.84 1.93
C PHE A 146 -1.94 -12.83 0.83
#